data_AF-A0A9D5RXD1-F1
#
_entry.id   AF-A0A9D5RXD1-F1
#
_cell.length_a   1.000
_cell.length_b   1.000
_cell.length_c   1.000
_cell.angle_alpha   90.00
_cell.angle_beta   90.00
_cell.angle_gamma   90.00
#
_symmetry.space_group_name_H-M   'P 1'
#
loop_
_entity.id
_entity.type
_entity.pdbx_description
1 polymer ?
#
loop_
_entity_poly.entity_id
_entity_poly.type
_entity_poly.pdbx_seq_one_letter_code
_entity_poly.pdbx_strand_id
1 'polypeptide(L)'
;MNKQAVIFLTLFSCILMLSIYYVTTPIPVEQIVSSNTGTLSQMIQQVNARYTQSMEEQSKIIASSSATNTEKRSALIKLESIKKEQEIASKVNSALVKCSYENVVEVQDNIIKMVVKSEQGDRESASDVIGCAHEIGGDNHLYEVTFLLK
;
A
#
# COMPACT_ATOMS: atom_id res chain seq x y z
N MET A 1 -23.65 0.00 40.77
CA MET A 1 -22.65 -0.49 39.81
C MET A 1 -21.29 -0.55 40.48
N ASN A 2 -20.65 -1.71 40.48
CA ASN A 2 -19.36 -1.90 41.12
C ASN A 2 -18.28 -1.19 40.27
N LYS A 3 -17.55 -0.22 40.84
CA LYS A 3 -16.61 0.62 40.09
C LYS A 3 -15.51 -0.21 39.40
N GLN A 4 -15.16 -1.35 39.98
CA GLN A 4 -14.22 -2.32 39.38
C GLN A 4 -14.74 -2.93 38.08
N ALA A 5 -16.05 -3.18 37.97
CA ALA A 5 -16.65 -3.74 36.75
C ALA A 5 -16.63 -2.74 35.57
N VAL A 6 -16.76 -1.45 35.86
CA VAL A 6 -16.73 -0.38 34.83
C VAL A 6 -15.32 -0.20 34.27
N ILE A 7 -14.29 -0.32 35.13
CA ILE A 7 -12.88 -0.27 34.72
C ILE A 7 -12.51 -1.52 33.92
N PHE A 8 -12.99 -2.70 34.33
CA PHE A 8 -12.72 -3.94 33.59
C PHE A 8 -13.37 -3.93 32.19
N LEU A 9 -14.59 -3.41 32.08
CA LEU A 9 -15.30 -3.31 30.80
C LEU A 9 -14.61 -2.32 29.84
N THR A 10 -14.10 -1.19 30.35
CA THR A 10 -13.34 -0.22 29.54
C THR A 10 -11.97 -0.76 29.11
N LEU A 11 -11.28 -1.50 29.99
CA LEU A 11 -10.01 -2.15 29.66
C LEU A 11 -10.20 -3.27 28.61
N PHE A 12 -11.25 -4.10 28.79
CA PHE A 12 -11.60 -5.17 27.85
C PHE A 12 -12.00 -4.62 26.48
N SER A 13 -12.76 -3.52 26.43
CA SER A 13 -13.11 -2.86 25.17
C SER A 13 -11.89 -2.26 24.46
N CYS A 14 -10.91 -1.72 25.19
CA CYS A 14 -9.64 -1.27 24.59
C CYS A 14 -8.83 -2.44 24.01
N ILE A 15 -8.74 -3.56 24.75
CA ILE A 15 -8.02 -4.76 24.31
C ILE A 15 -8.65 -5.37 23.06
N LEU A 16 -9.98 -5.37 22.93
CA LEU A 16 -10.65 -5.82 21.71
C LEU A 16 -10.37 -4.91 20.52
N MET A 17 -10.37 -3.59 20.71
CA MET A 17 -10.05 -2.64 19.65
C MET A 17 -8.60 -2.81 19.15
N LEU A 18 -7.64 -2.93 20.08
CA LEU A 18 -6.24 -3.20 19.76
C LEU A 18 -6.04 -4.58 19.12
N SER A 19 -6.70 -5.62 19.62
CA SER A 19 -6.59 -6.98 19.06
C SER A 19 -7.05 -7.06 17.61
N ILE A 20 -8.19 -6.42 17.28
CA ILE A 20 -8.66 -6.35 15.89
C ILE A 20 -7.67 -5.54 15.06
N TYR A 21 -7.21 -4.40 15.55
CA TYR A 21 -6.25 -3.55 14.83
C TYR A 21 -4.96 -4.29 14.45
N TYR A 22 -4.40 -5.11 15.35
CA TYR A 22 -3.20 -5.89 15.04
C TYR A 22 -3.42 -7.06 14.07
N VAL A 23 -4.65 -7.59 13.98
CA VAL A 23 -4.99 -8.66 13.03
C VAL A 23 -5.38 -8.11 11.67
N THR A 24 -5.96 -6.91 11.62
CA THR A 24 -6.48 -6.29 10.39
C THR A 24 -5.53 -5.29 9.76
N THR A 25 -4.45 -4.87 10.43
CA THR A 25 -3.46 -3.99 9.80
C THR A 25 -2.62 -4.79 8.81
N PRO A 26 -2.66 -4.44 7.50
CA PRO A 26 -1.80 -5.09 6.54
C PRO A 26 -0.35 -4.74 6.87
N ILE A 27 0.46 -5.76 7.14
CA ILE A 27 1.89 -5.63 7.40
C ILE A 27 2.53 -4.80 6.26
N PRO A 28 3.37 -3.78 6.55
CA PRO A 28 4.19 -3.08 5.56
C PRO A 28 4.91 -4.03 4.61
N VAL A 29 4.83 -3.76 3.31
CA VAL A 29 5.53 -4.52 2.27
C VAL A 29 7.03 -4.63 2.60
N GLU A 30 7.61 -3.57 3.18
CA GLU A 30 8.98 -3.51 3.71
C GLU A 30 9.30 -4.58 4.77
N GLN A 31 8.36 -4.89 5.67
CA GLN A 31 8.54 -5.93 6.69
C GLN A 31 8.41 -7.35 6.12
N ILE A 32 7.72 -7.52 5.00
CA ILE A 32 7.51 -8.83 4.34
C ILE A 32 8.71 -9.21 3.50
N VAL A 33 9.28 -8.24 2.77
CA VAL A 33 10.54 -8.41 2.07
C VAL A 33 11.64 -8.83 3.05
N SER A 34 11.67 -8.23 4.25
CA SER A 34 12.65 -8.53 5.29
C SER A 34 12.50 -9.91 5.96
N SER A 35 11.34 -10.56 5.81
CA SER A 35 11.03 -11.83 6.49
C SER A 35 11.11 -13.06 5.57
N ASN A 36 11.66 -12.94 4.36
CA ASN A 36 11.94 -14.04 3.41
C ASN A 36 10.76 -15.01 3.12
N THR A 37 9.53 -14.66 3.50
CA THR A 37 8.37 -15.58 3.51
C THR A 37 7.18 -15.07 2.71
N GLY A 38 7.20 -13.84 2.22
CA GLY A 38 6.14 -13.32 1.36
C GLY A 38 6.29 -13.79 -0.07
N THR A 39 5.37 -14.66 -0.52
CA THR A 39 5.19 -14.88 -1.96
C THR A 39 4.71 -13.59 -2.63
N LEU A 40 5.11 -13.38 -3.87
CA LEU A 40 4.74 -12.20 -4.67
C LEU A 40 3.20 -12.00 -4.74
N SER A 41 2.45 -13.11 -4.75
CA SER A 41 0.98 -13.13 -4.64
C SER A 41 0.45 -12.52 -3.33
N GLN A 42 1.07 -12.81 -2.18
CA GLN A 42 0.67 -12.22 -0.90
C GLN A 42 0.94 -10.71 -0.88
N MET A 43 2.06 -10.26 -1.46
CA MET A 43 2.36 -8.83 -1.58
C MET A 43 1.33 -8.11 -2.48
N ILE A 44 0.94 -8.71 -3.61
CA ILE A 44 -0.13 -8.17 -4.48
C ILE A 44 -1.45 -8.01 -3.71
N GLN A 45 -1.86 -9.05 -2.96
CA GLN A 45 -3.10 -8.98 -2.18
C GLN A 45 -3.05 -7.85 -1.14
N GLN A 46 -1.91 -7.66 -0.48
CA GLN A 46 -1.78 -6.62 0.53
C GLN A 46 -1.74 -5.21 -0.04
N VAL A 47 -1.04 -4.98 -1.14
CA VAL A 47 -1.06 -3.69 -1.84
C VAL A 47 -2.49 -3.35 -2.26
N ASN A 48 -3.23 -4.31 -2.82
CA ASN A 48 -4.64 -4.11 -3.18
C ASN A 48 -5.53 -3.85 -1.95
N ALA A 49 -5.30 -4.56 -0.84
CA ALA A 49 -6.02 -4.33 0.41
C ALA A 49 -5.77 -2.93 0.98
N ARG A 50 -4.52 -2.43 0.91
CA ARG A 50 -4.15 -1.07 1.34
C ARG A 50 -4.84 0.01 0.53
N TYR A 51 -4.87 -0.13 -0.79
CA TYR A 51 -5.62 0.77 -1.66
C TYR A 51 -7.11 0.76 -1.30
N THR A 52 -7.70 -0.43 -1.18
CA THR A 52 -9.13 -0.59 -0.85
C THR A 52 -9.46 0.05 0.50
N GLN A 53 -8.67 -0.23 1.53
CA GLN A 53 -8.84 0.34 2.87
C GLN A 53 -8.72 1.87 2.84
N SER A 54 -7.68 2.41 2.19
CA SER A 54 -7.46 3.86 2.12
C SER A 54 -8.62 4.56 1.39
N MET A 55 -9.14 3.95 0.31
CA MET A 55 -10.31 4.47 -0.41
C MET A 55 -11.58 4.40 0.42
N GLU A 56 -11.79 3.32 1.17
CA GLU A 56 -12.94 3.16 2.07
C GLU A 56 -12.92 4.18 3.20
N GLU A 57 -11.75 4.41 3.81
CA GLU A 57 -11.55 5.43 4.84
C GLU A 57 -11.93 6.83 4.33
N GLN A 58 -11.45 7.22 3.14
CA GLN A 58 -11.83 8.51 2.56
C GLN A 58 -13.33 8.55 2.20
N SER A 59 -13.88 7.46 1.67
CA SER A 59 -15.31 7.35 1.32
C SER A 59 -16.21 7.51 2.55
N LYS A 60 -15.81 6.95 3.69
CA LYS A 60 -16.51 7.10 4.97
C LYS A 60 -16.52 8.54 5.47
N ILE A 61 -15.43 9.29 5.29
CA ILE A 61 -15.37 10.72 5.64
C ILE A 61 -16.32 11.52 4.73
N ILE A 62 -16.35 11.22 3.44
CA ILE A 62 -17.23 11.88 2.46
C ILE A 62 -18.72 11.62 2.81
N ALA A 63 -19.06 10.38 3.13
CA ALA A 63 -20.42 9.95 3.48
C ALA A 63 -20.85 10.37 4.89
N SER A 64 -19.92 10.79 5.76
CA SER A 64 -20.23 11.16 7.14
C SER A 64 -21.12 12.40 7.20
N SER A 65 -22.17 12.33 8.02
CA SER A 65 -23.03 13.48 8.33
C SER A 65 -22.37 14.46 9.31
N SER A 66 -21.34 14.03 10.05
CA SER A 66 -20.63 14.85 11.03
C SER A 66 -19.38 15.56 10.47
N ALA A 67 -18.92 15.17 9.27
CA ALA A 67 -17.77 15.80 8.63
C ALA A 67 -18.15 17.15 8.02
N THR A 68 -17.28 18.14 8.19
CA THR A 68 -17.38 19.47 7.59
C THR A 68 -17.18 19.43 6.08
N ASN A 69 -17.63 20.47 5.37
CA ASN A 69 -17.41 20.59 3.93
C ASN A 69 -15.93 20.61 3.54
N THR A 70 -15.07 21.18 4.40
CA THR A 70 -13.62 21.19 4.21
C THR A 70 -13.01 19.80 4.32
N GLU A 71 -13.42 19.02 5.32
CA GLU A 71 -12.97 17.63 5.50
C GLU A 71 -13.43 16.75 4.34
N LYS A 72 -14.68 16.89 3.89
CA LYS A 72 -15.21 16.18 2.72
C LYS A 72 -14.43 16.52 1.45
N ARG A 73 -14.13 17.79 1.23
CA ARG A 73 -13.33 18.23 0.09
C ARG A 73 -11.90 17.68 0.15
N SER A 74 -11.27 17.68 1.32
CA SER A 74 -9.94 17.09 1.50
C SER A 74 -9.96 15.58 1.25
N ALA A 75 -10.96 14.87 1.77
CA ALA A 75 -11.14 13.44 1.54
C ALA A 75 -11.38 13.11 0.06
N LEU A 76 -12.13 13.94 -0.68
CA LEU A 76 -12.30 13.80 -2.13
C LEU A 76 -10.98 13.94 -2.87
N ILE A 77 -10.20 14.98 -2.58
CA ILE A 77 -8.88 15.19 -3.20
C ILE A 77 -7.94 14.01 -2.92
N LYS A 78 -7.94 13.51 -1.68
CA LYS A 78 -7.16 12.32 -1.31
C LYS A 78 -7.63 11.07 -2.06
N LEU A 79 -8.94 10.85 -2.16
CA LEU A 79 -9.51 9.72 -2.89
C LEU A 79 -9.14 9.75 -4.38
N GLU A 80 -9.18 10.92 -5.01
CA GLU A 80 -8.73 11.10 -6.40
C GLU A 80 -7.24 10.83 -6.56
N SER A 81 -6.43 11.26 -5.60
CA SER A 81 -4.98 11.00 -5.59
C SER A 81 -4.69 9.50 -5.49
N ILE A 82 -5.34 8.80 -4.55
CA ILE A 82 -5.21 7.34 -4.38
C ILE A 82 -5.61 6.58 -5.66
N LYS A 83 -6.69 7.00 -6.32
CA LYS A 83 -7.10 6.40 -7.61
C LYS A 83 -6.06 6.58 -8.70
N LYS A 84 -5.46 7.79 -8.77
CA LYS A 84 -4.41 8.08 -9.74
C LYS A 84 -3.14 7.27 -9.46
N GLU A 85 -2.75 7.14 -8.19
CA GLU A 85 -1.64 6.29 -7.76
C GLU A 85 -1.87 4.83 -8.15
N GLN A 86 -3.07 4.30 -7.90
CA GLN A 86 -3.47 2.95 -8.30
C GLN A 86 -3.41 2.76 -9.83
N GLU A 87 -3.85 3.75 -10.61
CA GLU A 87 -3.79 3.71 -12.08
C GLU A 87 -2.34 3.68 -12.57
N ILE A 88 -1.46 4.52 -12.00
CA ILE A 88 -0.03 4.53 -12.32
C ILE A 88 0.60 3.18 -11.96
N ALA A 89 0.34 2.66 -10.75
CA ALA A 89 0.83 1.35 -10.31
C ALA A 89 0.44 0.24 -11.29
N SER A 90 -0.82 0.23 -11.74
CA SER A 90 -1.33 -0.76 -12.71
C SER A 90 -0.63 -0.66 -14.07
N LYS A 91 -0.39 0.56 -14.57
CA LYS A 91 0.31 0.79 -15.83
C LYS A 91 1.79 0.38 -15.74
N VAL A 92 2.48 0.74 -14.64
CA VAL A 92 3.88 0.36 -14.39
C VAL A 92 3.99 -1.16 -14.27
N ASN A 93 3.10 -1.81 -13.51
CA ASN A 93 3.06 -3.28 -13.41
C ASN A 93 2.91 -3.93 -14.80
N SER A 94 2.01 -3.38 -15.64
CA SER A 94 1.82 -3.86 -17.01
C SER A 94 3.06 -3.67 -17.89
N ALA A 95 3.81 -2.57 -17.72
CA ALA A 95 5.07 -2.34 -18.41
C ALA A 95 6.16 -3.33 -17.97
N LEU A 96 6.29 -3.57 -16.66
CA LEU A 96 7.24 -4.52 -16.11
C LEU A 96 6.94 -5.97 -16.53
N VAL A 97 5.66 -6.37 -16.62
CA VAL A 97 5.27 -7.67 -17.18
C VAL A 97 5.67 -7.79 -18.66
N LYS A 98 5.55 -6.71 -19.46
CA LYS A 98 6.05 -6.71 -20.85
C LYS A 98 7.57 -6.82 -20.92
N CYS A 99 8.27 -6.26 -19.94
CA CYS A 99 9.71 -6.44 -19.74
C CYS A 99 10.07 -7.82 -19.13
N SER A 100 9.11 -8.77 -19.06
CA SER A 100 9.30 -10.14 -18.54
C SER A 100 9.61 -10.26 -17.03
N TYR A 101 9.26 -9.26 -16.23
CA TYR A 101 9.42 -9.30 -14.78
C TYR A 101 8.12 -9.69 -14.05
N GLU A 102 8.21 -10.69 -13.17
CA GLU A 102 7.19 -10.96 -12.15
C GLU A 102 7.33 -9.89 -11.05
N ASN A 103 6.30 -9.07 -10.83
CA ASN A 103 6.47 -7.85 -10.04
C ASN A 103 5.24 -7.43 -9.23
N VAL A 104 5.47 -6.56 -8.26
CA VAL A 104 4.47 -5.84 -7.46
C VAL A 104 4.84 -4.38 -7.46
N VAL A 105 3.88 -3.50 -7.70
CA VAL A 105 4.08 -2.06 -7.72
C VAL A 105 3.13 -1.38 -6.76
N GLU A 106 3.68 -0.52 -5.91
CA GLU A 106 2.95 0.36 -5.01
C GLU A 106 3.42 1.79 -5.26
N VAL A 107 2.48 2.73 -5.35
CA VAL A 107 2.80 4.16 -5.49
C VAL A 107 2.36 4.83 -4.20
N GLN A 108 3.31 5.45 -3.52
CA GLN A 108 3.07 6.10 -2.24
C GLN A 108 3.97 7.32 -2.11
N ASP A 109 3.39 8.47 -1.71
CA ASP A 109 4.15 9.69 -1.43
C ASP A 109 5.12 10.09 -2.54
N ASN A 110 4.67 9.98 -3.81
CA ASN A 110 5.47 10.29 -5.00
C ASN A 110 6.66 9.33 -5.26
N ILE A 111 6.67 8.18 -4.60
CA ILE A 111 7.64 7.11 -4.78
C ILE A 111 6.93 5.92 -5.43
N ILE A 112 7.48 5.43 -6.54
CA ILE A 112 7.06 4.19 -7.19
C ILE A 112 7.94 3.07 -6.64
N LYS A 113 7.39 2.31 -5.69
CA LYS A 113 8.03 1.15 -5.07
C LYS A 113 7.72 -0.09 -5.92
N MET A 114 8.77 -0.74 -6.40
CA MET A 114 8.67 -1.93 -7.24
C MET A 114 9.39 -3.08 -6.56
N VAL A 115 8.69 -4.19 -6.39
CA VAL A 115 9.28 -5.45 -5.96
C VAL A 115 9.29 -6.37 -7.17
N VAL A 116 10.47 -6.80 -7.61
CA VAL A 116 10.63 -7.64 -8.81
C VAL A 116 11.32 -8.94 -8.45
N LYS A 117 10.89 -10.04 -9.07
CA LYS A 117 11.53 -11.34 -8.89
C LYS A 117 12.60 -11.54 -9.96
N SER A 118 13.82 -11.79 -9.54
CA SER A 118 14.98 -11.93 -10.44
C SER A 118 15.95 -12.99 -9.92
N GLU A 119 16.83 -13.50 -10.78
CA GLU A 119 17.94 -14.36 -10.35
C GLU A 119 19.12 -13.53 -9.79
N GLN A 120 19.24 -12.27 -10.22
CA GLN A 120 20.29 -11.34 -9.83
C GLN A 120 19.70 -9.95 -9.57
N GLY A 121 20.25 -9.24 -8.58
CA GLY A 121 19.84 -7.90 -8.18
C GLY A 121 20.99 -6.92 -8.32
N ASP A 122 21.54 -6.81 -9.52
CA ASP A 122 22.64 -5.90 -9.82
C ASP A 122 22.15 -4.53 -10.32
N ARG A 123 23.10 -3.61 -10.47
CA ARG A 123 22.83 -2.24 -10.90
C ARG A 123 22.27 -2.18 -12.33
N GLU A 124 22.65 -3.12 -13.20
CA GLU A 124 22.17 -3.17 -14.59
C GLU A 124 20.70 -3.57 -14.62
N SER A 125 20.34 -4.65 -13.93
CA SER A 125 18.97 -5.11 -13.74
C SER A 125 18.10 -4.02 -13.09
N ALA A 126 18.64 -3.28 -12.11
CA ALA A 126 17.93 -2.16 -11.49
C ALA A 126 17.68 -1.02 -12.49
N SER A 127 18.67 -0.69 -13.31
CA SER A 127 18.55 0.33 -14.35
C SER A 127 17.48 -0.03 -15.38
N ASP A 128 17.41 -1.30 -15.79
CA ASP A 128 16.43 -1.78 -16.77
C ASP A 128 15.01 -1.72 -16.21
N VAL A 129 14.80 -2.19 -14.98
CA VAL A 129 13.51 -2.14 -14.28
C VAL A 129 13.05 -0.69 -14.11
N ILE A 130 13.95 0.19 -13.65
CA ILE A 130 13.64 1.62 -13.51
C ILE A 130 13.34 2.23 -14.87
N GLY A 131 14.07 1.87 -15.93
CA GLY A 131 13.82 2.33 -17.30
C GLY A 131 12.41 1.98 -17.78
N CYS A 132 11.99 0.72 -17.64
CA CYS A 132 10.64 0.27 -17.99
C CYS A 132 9.56 1.03 -17.20
N ALA A 133 9.79 1.30 -15.92
CA ALA A 133 8.85 2.04 -15.08
C ALA A 133 8.85 3.55 -15.39
N HIS A 134 9.98 4.09 -15.79
CA HIS A 134 10.16 5.51 -16.05
C HIS A 134 9.34 6.00 -17.25
N GLU A 135 9.22 5.19 -18.30
CA GLU A 135 8.36 5.49 -19.46
C GLU A 135 6.89 5.77 -19.07
N ILE A 136 6.44 5.21 -17.96
CA ILE A 136 5.07 5.35 -17.46
C ILE A 136 4.97 6.39 -16.34
N GLY A 137 5.90 6.37 -15.38
CA GLY A 137 5.87 7.24 -14.20
C GLY A 137 6.35 8.67 -14.46
N GLY A 138 7.25 8.86 -15.43
CA GLY A 138 7.86 10.16 -15.75
C GLY A 138 8.74 10.76 -14.63
N ASP A 139 9.29 11.94 -14.88
CA ASP A 139 10.32 12.58 -14.04
C ASP A 139 9.83 13.02 -12.65
N ASN A 140 8.52 13.08 -12.43
CA ASN A 140 7.98 13.59 -11.18
C ASN A 140 8.07 12.59 -10.04
N HIS A 141 8.43 11.33 -10.27
CA HIS A 141 8.45 10.30 -9.23
C HIS A 141 9.87 9.85 -8.89
N LEU A 142 10.06 9.43 -7.64
CA LEU A 142 11.23 8.65 -7.24
C LEU A 142 10.95 7.16 -7.47
N TYR A 143 11.99 6.40 -7.80
CA TYR A 143 11.88 4.98 -8.11
C TYR A 143 12.68 4.17 -7.11
N GLU A 144 12.03 3.19 -6.49
CA GLU A 144 12.65 2.25 -5.57
C GLU A 144 12.43 0.83 -6.09
N VAL A 145 13.51 0.08 -6.30
CA VAL A 145 13.44 -1.31 -6.76
C VAL A 145 14.01 -2.24 -5.69
N THR A 146 13.21 -3.23 -5.32
CA THR A 146 13.59 -4.32 -4.43
C THR A 146 13.59 -5.63 -5.23
N PHE A 147 14.69 -6.38 -5.15
CA PHE A 147 14.81 -7.68 -5.80
C PHE A 147 14.48 -8.82 -4.86
N LEU A 148 13.52 -9.67 -5.25
CA LEU A 148 13.30 -10.99 -4.67
C LEU A 148 14.11 -12.01 -5.47
N LEU A 149 15.23 -12.44 -4.88
CA LEU A 149 16.10 -13.43 -5.50
C LEU A 149 15.41 -14.80 -5.54
N LYS A 150 15.48 -15.47 -6.70
CA LYS A 150 14.97 -16.83 -6.91
C LYS A 150 15.90 -17.90 -6.34
#